data_AF-A0A327X635-F1
#
_entry.id   AF-A0A327X635-F1
#
_cell.length_a   1.000
_cell.length_b   1.000
_cell.length_c   1.000
_cell.angle_alpha   90.00
_cell.angle_beta   90.00
_cell.angle_gamma   90.00
#
_symmetry.space_group_name_H-M   'P 1'
#
loop_
_entity.id
_entity.type
_entity.pdbx_description
1 polymer ?
#
loop_
_entity_poly.entity_id
_entity_poly.type
_entity_poly.pdbx_seq_one_letter_code
_entity_poly.pdbx_strand_id
1 'polypeptide(L)'
;MDLGFRSTFIRLISYAHAGAKDIETISKHTKRSILDVPNWELVGKLYSNMIYIYRILALIAFIVIGTAGTWAMIKPIFQTDDLLSSWLSWGVVAVASVYKFYGAIYSNYLEGLNKIPLVRRWESLTSIAGSVTSIIALLFTNDLLVLVSTNQFWVIASVARNFYLSRAIEGHQFSKLRITNKFDKEIFNRIWPVAWRSGISGIMSNGLVNITSILYAQIGTSGDVASYLLAVRIITQVKEISMAPFYSKIPLYSKLRIQGEIRELISKAQKGMFLSHLIYILGVIAVGLGSEFVISLLDSNIKFISNDLWILLSIAYFVHRFGAMHMQLYLTTNHVISHIADGVSGIIFVIISFALISTYGLYAIPIGMLAGYLGFYAWYATSASVKSLSINFYNFERKTSMIPLLLFAFYVFIAYII
;
A
#
# COMPACT_ATOMS: atom_id res chain seq x y z
N MET A 1 -1.87 -8.93 -5.83
CA MET A 1 -2.25 -8.87 -4.40
C MET A 1 -2.59 -10.27 -3.92
N ASP A 2 -2.34 -10.58 -2.65
CA ASP A 2 -2.50 -11.91 -2.06
C ASP A 2 -3.77 -12.02 -1.20
N LEU A 3 -4.86 -11.37 -1.63
CA LEU A 3 -6.16 -11.39 -0.94
C LEU A 3 -6.08 -11.09 0.57
N GLY A 4 -5.15 -10.24 1.00
CA GLY A 4 -5.03 -9.81 2.40
C GLY A 4 -4.34 -10.82 3.33
N PHE A 5 -3.89 -11.97 2.81
CA PHE A 5 -3.22 -13.02 3.59
C PHE A 5 -1.94 -12.53 4.24
N ARG A 6 -1.10 -11.73 3.57
CA ARG A 6 0.14 -11.18 4.14
C ARG A 6 -0.08 -10.49 5.48
N SER A 7 -0.99 -9.52 5.52
CA SER A 7 -1.27 -8.75 6.75
C SER A 7 -1.78 -9.66 7.88
N THR A 8 -2.59 -10.65 7.52
CA THR A 8 -3.19 -11.59 8.48
C THR A 8 -2.15 -12.55 9.05
N PHE A 9 -1.29 -13.14 8.21
CA PHE A 9 -0.24 -14.05 8.64
C PHE A 9 0.85 -13.37 9.45
N ILE A 10 1.33 -12.19 9.03
CA ILE A 10 2.31 -11.40 9.80
C ILE A 10 1.81 -11.20 11.23
N ARG A 11 0.55 -10.79 11.39
CA ARG A 11 -0.07 -10.55 12.69
C ARG A 11 -0.19 -11.83 13.52
N LEU A 12 -0.66 -12.93 12.94
CA LEU A 12 -0.82 -14.20 13.66
C LEU A 12 0.52 -14.80 14.09
N ILE A 13 1.53 -14.75 13.23
CA ILE A 13 2.89 -15.19 13.57
C ILE A 13 3.47 -14.31 14.68
N SER A 14 3.26 -12.99 14.64
CA SER A 14 3.70 -12.08 15.70
C SER A 14 3.06 -12.41 17.06
N TYR A 15 1.77 -12.73 17.08
CA TYR A 15 1.10 -13.16 18.31
C TYR A 15 1.59 -14.53 18.82
N ALA A 16 1.80 -15.50 17.93
CA ALA A 16 2.38 -16.79 18.31
C ALA A 16 3.81 -16.63 18.84
N HIS A 17 4.61 -15.76 18.21
CA HIS A 17 5.95 -15.41 18.65
C HIS A 17 5.96 -14.67 20.00
N ALA A 18 4.91 -13.89 20.29
CA ALA A 18 4.70 -13.26 21.58
C ALA A 18 4.10 -14.20 22.66
N GLY A 19 3.93 -15.50 22.36
CA GLY A 19 3.51 -16.51 23.33
C GLY A 19 2.02 -16.88 23.32
N ALA A 20 1.25 -16.50 22.30
CA ALA A 20 -0.15 -16.93 22.20
C ALA A 20 -0.27 -18.47 22.12
N LYS A 21 -1.14 -19.07 22.95
CA LYS A 21 -1.35 -20.52 22.98
C LYS A 21 -2.13 -21.05 21.77
N ASP A 22 -3.12 -20.30 21.31
CA ASP A 22 -4.00 -20.65 20.21
C ASP A 22 -4.50 -19.41 19.45
N ILE A 23 -5.20 -19.64 18.34
CA ILE A 23 -5.80 -18.57 17.52
C ILE A 23 -7.01 -17.93 18.23
N GLU A 24 -7.61 -18.61 19.20
CA GLU A 24 -8.80 -18.14 19.93
C GLU A 24 -8.48 -17.03 20.92
N THR A 25 -7.36 -17.18 21.63
CA THR A 25 -6.70 -16.19 22.49
C THR A 25 -6.43 -14.90 21.70
N ILE A 26 -6.05 -15.03 20.43
CA ILE A 26 -5.80 -13.91 19.53
C ILE A 26 -7.11 -13.15 19.22
N SER A 27 -8.22 -13.88 19.03
CA SER A 27 -9.52 -13.27 18.70
C SER A 27 -10.22 -12.63 19.91
N LYS A 28 -10.00 -13.15 21.13
CA LYS A 28 -10.71 -12.71 22.35
C LYS A 28 -9.91 -11.77 23.26
N HIS A 29 -8.71 -11.35 22.84
CA HIS A 29 -7.88 -10.38 23.58
C HIS A 29 -7.71 -10.68 25.08
N THR A 30 -7.67 -11.95 25.46
CA THR A 30 -7.70 -12.34 26.87
C THR A 30 -6.27 -12.40 27.41
N LYS A 31 -5.91 -11.50 28.35
CA LYS A 31 -4.57 -11.47 29.00
C LYS A 31 -4.15 -12.78 29.69
N ARG A 32 -5.08 -13.73 29.91
CA ARG A 32 -4.88 -14.92 30.74
C ARG A 32 -4.17 -16.11 30.06
N SER A 33 -3.84 -16.07 28.77
CA SER A 33 -3.30 -17.24 28.04
C SER A 33 -2.04 -16.95 27.20
N ILE A 34 -1.11 -16.17 27.75
CA ILE A 34 0.19 -15.86 27.13
C ILE A 34 1.26 -16.73 27.80
N LEU A 35 2.11 -17.38 27.00
CA LEU A 35 3.33 -18.07 27.42
C LEU A 35 4.48 -17.06 27.54
N ASP A 36 5.41 -17.26 28.47
CA ASP A 36 6.63 -16.44 28.59
C ASP A 36 7.64 -16.67 27.45
N VAL A 37 7.40 -17.70 26.63
CA VAL A 37 8.26 -18.07 25.49
C VAL A 37 7.46 -18.13 24.19
N PRO A 38 8.11 -17.91 23.02
CA PRO A 38 7.45 -18.03 21.73
C PRO A 38 6.84 -19.43 21.51
N ASN A 39 5.61 -19.48 21.02
CA ASN A 39 4.93 -20.72 20.66
C ASN A 39 5.35 -21.19 19.26
N TRP A 40 6.51 -21.82 19.17
CA TRP A 40 7.08 -22.30 17.90
C TRP A 40 6.25 -23.39 17.22
N GLU A 41 5.44 -24.15 17.97
CA GLU A 41 4.52 -25.12 17.39
C GLU A 41 3.42 -24.42 16.59
N LEU A 42 2.80 -23.38 17.18
CA LEU A 42 1.79 -22.58 16.50
C LEU A 42 2.40 -21.84 15.30
N VAL A 43 3.61 -21.31 15.42
CA VAL A 43 4.35 -20.71 14.29
C VAL A 43 4.52 -21.73 13.15
N GLY A 44 4.91 -22.97 13.45
CA GLY A 44 5.06 -24.04 12.45
C GLY A 44 3.74 -24.39 11.75
N LYS A 45 2.63 -24.46 12.49
CA LYS A 45 1.27 -24.70 11.96
C LYS A 45 0.80 -23.55 11.06
N LEU A 46 1.03 -22.30 11.47
CA LEU A 46 0.70 -21.12 10.66
C LEU A 46 1.53 -21.05 9.38
N TYR A 47 2.84 -21.30 9.48
CA TYR A 47 3.75 -21.32 8.33
C TYR A 47 3.40 -22.42 7.33
N SER A 48 3.03 -23.61 7.83
CA SER A 48 2.56 -24.73 7.01
C SER A 48 1.31 -24.38 6.20
N ASN A 49 0.30 -23.77 6.84
CA ASN A 49 -0.90 -23.30 6.15
C ASN A 49 -0.58 -22.19 5.14
N MET A 50 0.34 -21.28 5.49
CA MET A 50 0.79 -20.23 4.59
C MET A 50 1.41 -20.81 3.31
N ILE A 51 2.29 -21.82 3.40
CA ILE A 51 2.85 -22.50 2.22
C ILE A 51 1.74 -23.07 1.33
N TYR A 52 0.79 -23.81 1.92
CA TYR A 52 -0.29 -24.44 1.15
C TYR A 52 -1.14 -23.40 0.42
N ILE A 53 -1.55 -22.33 1.10
CA ILE A 53 -2.37 -21.25 0.53
C ILE A 53 -1.60 -20.52 -0.57
N TYR A 54 -0.36 -20.10 -0.32
CA TYR A 54 0.44 -19.37 -1.32
C TYR A 54 0.79 -20.23 -2.54
N ARG A 55 0.88 -21.56 -2.40
CA ARG A 55 1.00 -22.46 -3.56
C ARG A 55 -0.23 -22.40 -4.46
N ILE A 56 -1.43 -22.46 -3.89
CA ILE A 56 -2.69 -22.32 -4.66
C ILE A 56 -2.78 -20.93 -5.27
N LEU A 57 -2.51 -19.88 -4.50
CA LEU A 57 -2.56 -18.51 -5.01
C LEU A 57 -1.51 -18.25 -6.09
N ALA A 58 -0.31 -18.84 -6.00
CA ALA A 58 0.72 -18.74 -7.03
C ALA A 58 0.30 -19.48 -8.31
N LEU A 59 -0.38 -20.62 -8.19
CA LEU A 59 -0.95 -21.32 -9.35
C LEU A 59 -2.04 -20.47 -10.03
N ILE A 60 -2.95 -19.87 -9.25
CA ILE A 60 -3.95 -18.95 -9.78
C ILE A 60 -3.26 -17.75 -10.46
N ALA A 61 -2.25 -17.16 -9.82
CA ALA A 61 -1.50 -16.05 -10.38
C ALA A 61 -0.78 -16.45 -11.69
N PHE A 62 -0.21 -17.65 -11.75
CA PHE A 62 0.40 -18.18 -12.98
C PHE A 62 -0.62 -18.30 -14.11
N ILE A 63 -1.81 -18.83 -13.85
CA ILE A 63 -2.88 -18.93 -14.85
C ILE A 63 -3.33 -17.54 -15.31
N VAL A 64 -3.56 -16.60 -14.39
CA VAL A 64 -4.01 -15.24 -14.72
C VAL A 64 -2.95 -14.47 -15.52
N ILE A 65 -1.68 -14.53 -15.10
CA ILE A 65 -0.57 -13.87 -15.81
C ILE A 65 -0.36 -14.53 -17.17
N GLY A 66 -0.37 -15.86 -17.23
CA GLY A 66 -0.17 -16.62 -18.47
C GLY A 66 -1.30 -16.45 -19.49
N THR A 67 -2.53 -16.16 -19.05
CA THR A 67 -3.68 -15.93 -19.93
C THR A 67 -3.95 -14.44 -20.14
N ALA A 68 -4.57 -13.77 -19.17
CA ALA A 68 -4.95 -12.36 -19.25
C ALA A 68 -3.75 -11.43 -19.41
N GLY A 69 -2.64 -11.72 -18.74
CA GLY A 69 -1.40 -10.95 -18.90
C GLY A 69 -0.83 -11.06 -20.31
N THR A 70 -0.69 -12.27 -20.82
CA THR A 70 -0.25 -12.53 -22.21
C THR A 70 -1.17 -11.85 -23.21
N TRP A 71 -2.49 -11.97 -23.03
CA TRP A 71 -3.47 -11.29 -23.89
C TRP A 71 -3.28 -9.77 -23.90
N ALA A 72 -3.06 -9.15 -22.74
CA ALA A 72 -2.81 -7.71 -22.64
C ALA A 72 -1.52 -7.26 -23.33
N MET A 73 -0.52 -8.15 -23.45
CA MET A 73 0.78 -7.84 -24.06
C MET A 73 0.82 -8.06 -25.56
N ILE A 74 -0.16 -8.76 -26.15
CA ILE A 74 -0.23 -8.99 -27.60
C ILE A 74 -0.06 -7.69 -28.38
N LYS A 75 -0.93 -6.69 -28.11
CA LYS A 75 -0.94 -5.44 -28.89
C LYS A 75 0.34 -4.61 -28.68
N PRO A 76 0.83 -4.36 -27.45
CA PRO A 76 2.10 -3.66 -27.24
C PRO A 76 3.30 -4.35 -27.89
N ILE A 77 3.38 -5.70 -27.82
CA ILE A 77 4.51 -6.44 -28.39
C ILE A 77 4.49 -6.38 -29.92
N PHE A 78 3.32 -6.44 -30.57
CA PHE A 78 3.24 -6.29 -32.02
C PHE A 78 3.58 -4.89 -32.54
N GLN A 79 3.74 -3.90 -31.66
CA GLN A 79 4.15 -2.54 -32.00
C GLN A 79 5.66 -2.31 -31.86
N THR A 80 6.44 -3.30 -31.42
CA THR A 80 7.90 -3.20 -31.31
C THR A 80 8.61 -3.76 -32.53
N ASP A 81 9.81 -3.25 -32.81
CA ASP A 81 10.62 -3.69 -33.95
C ASP A 81 11.19 -5.12 -33.74
N ASP A 82 11.47 -5.50 -32.49
CA ASP A 82 11.96 -6.83 -32.12
C ASP A 82 10.93 -7.62 -31.32
N LEU A 83 10.17 -8.44 -32.06
CA LEU A 83 9.13 -9.32 -31.51
C LEU A 83 9.71 -10.40 -30.59
N LEU A 84 10.85 -10.99 -30.94
CA LEU A 84 11.42 -12.12 -30.19
C LEU A 84 11.89 -11.66 -28.82
N SER A 85 12.69 -10.59 -28.78
CA SER A 85 13.19 -10.02 -27.52
C SER A 85 12.06 -9.52 -26.62
N SER A 86 10.99 -8.98 -27.22
CA SER A 86 9.80 -8.54 -26.48
C SER A 86 9.03 -9.70 -25.85
N TRP A 87 8.81 -10.81 -26.58
CA TRP A 87 8.16 -12.01 -26.04
C TRP A 87 9.01 -12.72 -24.98
N LEU A 88 10.33 -12.81 -25.18
CA LEU A 88 11.25 -13.35 -24.18
C LEU A 88 11.25 -12.48 -22.91
N SER A 89 11.25 -11.16 -23.05
CA SER A 89 11.15 -10.21 -21.94
C SER A 89 9.87 -10.44 -21.13
N TRP A 90 8.73 -10.60 -21.82
CA TRP A 90 7.46 -10.92 -21.16
C TRP A 90 7.52 -12.26 -20.40
N GLY A 91 8.10 -13.30 -21.00
CA GLY A 91 8.27 -14.60 -20.36
C GLY A 91 9.08 -14.52 -19.07
N VAL A 92 10.20 -13.79 -19.11
CA VAL A 92 11.05 -13.54 -17.93
C VAL A 92 10.27 -12.80 -16.84
N VAL A 93 9.50 -11.76 -17.19
CA VAL A 93 8.65 -11.03 -16.24
C VAL A 93 7.57 -11.93 -15.64
N ALA A 94 6.90 -12.75 -16.45
CA ALA A 94 5.83 -13.63 -16.01
C ALA A 94 6.34 -14.65 -14.97
N VAL A 95 7.46 -15.33 -15.28
CA VAL A 95 8.07 -16.32 -14.37
C VAL A 95 8.58 -15.66 -13.09
N ALA A 96 9.31 -14.55 -13.20
CA ALA A 96 9.83 -13.83 -12.04
C ALA A 96 8.70 -13.30 -11.14
N SER A 97 7.58 -12.86 -11.73
CA SER A 97 6.41 -12.37 -10.99
C SER A 97 5.75 -13.48 -10.16
N VAL A 98 5.56 -14.67 -10.75
CA VAL A 98 5.00 -15.83 -10.03
C VAL A 98 5.96 -16.30 -8.93
N TYR A 99 7.25 -16.36 -9.24
CA TYR A 99 8.28 -16.72 -8.25
C TYR A 99 8.33 -15.74 -7.08
N LYS A 100 8.31 -14.43 -7.36
CA LYS A 100 8.22 -13.36 -6.34
C LYS A 100 6.97 -13.49 -5.49
N PHE A 101 5.82 -13.74 -6.13
CA PHE A 101 4.54 -13.86 -5.45
C PHE A 101 4.54 -15.04 -4.47
N TYR A 102 4.99 -16.23 -4.91
CA TYR A 102 5.14 -17.38 -4.03
C TYR A 102 6.19 -17.13 -2.93
N GLY A 103 7.31 -16.50 -3.28
CA GLY A 103 8.40 -16.15 -2.37
C GLY A 103 8.03 -15.17 -1.25
N ALA A 104 6.88 -14.50 -1.33
CA ALA A 104 6.39 -13.59 -0.29
C ALA A 104 6.18 -14.29 1.07
N ILE A 105 6.04 -15.62 1.09
CA ILE A 105 6.02 -16.44 2.32
C ILE A 105 7.21 -16.10 3.22
N TYR A 106 8.41 -15.91 2.66
CA TYR A 106 9.63 -15.71 3.44
C TYR A 106 9.68 -14.33 4.10
N SER A 107 9.32 -13.27 3.37
CA SER A 107 9.24 -11.93 3.96
C SER A 107 8.11 -11.83 4.98
N ASN A 108 6.95 -12.45 4.72
CA ASN A 108 5.83 -12.49 5.68
C ASN A 108 6.21 -13.18 6.99
N TYR A 109 6.97 -14.27 6.93
CA TYR A 109 7.49 -14.94 8.12
C TYR A 109 8.47 -14.06 8.89
N LEU A 110 9.46 -13.45 8.20
CA LEU A 110 10.44 -12.54 8.81
C LEU A 110 9.76 -11.34 9.48
N GLU A 111 8.80 -10.72 8.80
CA GLU A 111 8.02 -9.60 9.33
C GLU A 111 7.17 -10.02 10.53
N GLY A 112 6.57 -11.22 10.49
CA GLY A 112 5.84 -11.80 11.62
C GLY A 112 6.71 -12.01 12.86
N LEU A 113 8.00 -12.32 12.69
CA LEU A 113 8.98 -12.41 13.78
C LEU A 113 9.54 -11.04 14.23
N ASN A 114 8.86 -9.95 13.88
CA ASN A 114 9.27 -8.57 14.16
C ASN A 114 10.63 -8.19 13.55
N LYS A 115 11.10 -8.87 12.50
CA LYS A 115 12.33 -8.51 11.76
C LYS A 115 12.07 -7.54 10.60
N ILE A 116 11.04 -6.68 10.74
CA ILE A 116 10.67 -5.68 9.72
C ILE A 116 11.86 -4.79 9.34
N PRO A 117 12.67 -4.24 10.27
CA PRO A 117 13.82 -3.41 9.90
C PRO A 117 14.87 -4.17 9.08
N LEU A 118 15.09 -5.46 9.36
CA LEU A 118 16.02 -6.30 8.61
C LEU A 118 15.55 -6.49 7.17
N VAL A 119 14.27 -6.85 6.99
CA VAL A 119 13.65 -7.01 5.66
C VAL A 119 13.75 -5.71 4.86
N ARG A 120 13.37 -4.58 5.47
CA ARG A 120 13.38 -3.26 4.80
C ARG A 120 14.77 -2.80 4.40
N ARG A 121 15.79 -2.97 5.27
CA ARG A 121 17.19 -2.63 4.93
C ARG A 121 17.67 -3.38 3.69
N TRP A 122 17.41 -4.69 3.66
CA TRP A 122 17.81 -5.51 2.53
C TRP A 122 17.01 -5.21 1.26
N GLU A 123 15.71 -4.95 1.36
CA GLU A 123 14.89 -4.48 0.24
C GLU A 123 15.44 -3.17 -0.36
N SER A 124 15.80 -2.19 0.48
CA SER A 124 16.43 -0.94 0.03
C SER A 124 17.76 -1.20 -0.68
N LEU A 125 18.64 -2.03 -0.10
CA LEU A 125 19.93 -2.37 -0.70
C LEU A 125 19.76 -3.04 -2.07
N THR A 126 18.88 -4.04 -2.18
CA THR A 126 18.61 -4.70 -3.48
C THR A 126 17.95 -3.77 -4.49
N SER A 127 17.14 -2.80 -4.04
CA SER A 127 16.52 -1.82 -4.94
C SER A 127 17.56 -0.85 -5.47
N ILE A 128 18.46 -0.35 -4.62
CA ILE A 128 19.57 0.52 -5.04
C ILE A 128 20.50 -0.22 -6.02
N ALA A 129 20.89 -1.45 -5.68
CA ALA A 129 21.73 -2.26 -6.56
C ALA A 129 21.03 -2.57 -7.89
N GLY A 130 19.72 -2.84 -7.88
CA GLY A 130 18.89 -2.99 -9.06
C GLY A 130 18.86 -1.74 -9.94
N SER A 131 18.68 -0.55 -9.34
CA SER A 131 18.70 0.72 -10.07
C SER A 131 20.07 0.99 -10.69
N VAL A 132 21.17 0.81 -9.93
CA VAL A 132 22.54 1.03 -10.42
C VAL A 132 22.86 0.07 -11.57
N THR A 133 22.56 -1.22 -11.41
CA THR A 133 22.79 -2.20 -12.48
C THR A 133 21.93 -1.94 -13.72
N SER A 134 20.70 -1.44 -13.56
CA SER A 134 19.85 -1.05 -14.70
C SER A 134 20.40 0.17 -15.44
N ILE A 135 20.94 1.15 -14.72
CA ILE A 135 21.62 2.31 -15.33
C ILE A 135 22.86 1.86 -16.10
N ILE A 136 23.68 0.99 -15.50
CA ILE A 136 24.85 0.42 -16.16
C ILE A 136 24.44 -0.33 -17.43
N ALA A 137 23.43 -1.20 -17.37
CA ALA A 137 22.95 -1.95 -18.53
C ALA A 137 22.49 -1.03 -19.68
N LEU A 138 21.81 0.07 -19.36
CA LEU A 138 21.39 1.10 -20.33
C LEU A 138 22.57 1.83 -20.99
N LEU A 139 23.69 1.99 -20.29
CA LEU A 139 24.89 2.64 -20.86
C LEU A 139 25.61 1.72 -21.87
N PHE A 140 25.49 0.40 -21.73
CA PHE A 140 26.16 -0.57 -22.59
C PHE A 140 25.27 -1.18 -23.68
N THR A 141 23.94 -1.16 -23.49
CA THR A 141 22.99 -1.81 -24.39
C THR A 141 21.69 -1.01 -24.50
N ASN A 142 21.11 -1.00 -25.70
CA ASN A 142 19.73 -0.51 -25.94
C ASN A 142 18.72 -1.67 -26.00
N ASP A 143 19.12 -2.87 -25.58
CA ASP A 143 18.30 -4.08 -25.67
C ASP A 143 17.34 -4.17 -24.47
N LEU A 144 16.04 -4.19 -24.79
CA LEU A 144 14.96 -4.36 -23.82
C LEU A 144 15.12 -5.63 -23.00
N LEU A 145 15.53 -6.75 -23.62
CA LEU A 145 15.66 -8.03 -22.96
C LEU A 145 16.75 -8.01 -21.89
N VAL A 146 17.88 -7.35 -22.17
CA VAL A 146 18.96 -7.19 -21.19
C VAL A 146 18.45 -6.40 -19.99
N LEU A 147 17.80 -5.27 -20.23
CA LEU A 147 17.26 -4.41 -19.17
C LEU A 147 16.24 -5.14 -18.30
N VAL A 148 15.28 -5.82 -18.92
CA VAL A 148 14.25 -6.60 -18.22
C VAL A 148 14.88 -7.74 -17.42
N SER A 149 15.85 -8.46 -18.01
CA SER A 149 16.55 -9.56 -17.34
C SER A 149 17.34 -9.08 -16.13
N THR A 150 18.05 -7.96 -16.23
CA THR A 150 18.77 -7.34 -15.10
C THR A 150 17.81 -6.97 -13.98
N ASN A 151 16.65 -6.38 -14.28
CA ASN A 151 15.66 -6.04 -13.27
C ASN A 151 15.09 -7.28 -12.58
N GLN A 152 14.72 -8.31 -13.35
CA GLN A 152 14.15 -9.54 -12.81
C GLN A 152 15.17 -10.40 -12.04
N PHE A 153 16.46 -10.31 -12.37
CA PHE A 153 17.52 -10.94 -11.58
C PHE A 153 17.48 -10.47 -10.12
N TRP A 154 17.37 -9.16 -9.88
CA TRP A 154 17.30 -8.62 -8.52
C TRP A 154 16.01 -9.00 -7.79
N VAL A 155 14.91 -9.15 -8.52
CA VAL A 155 13.66 -9.68 -7.97
C VAL A 155 13.86 -11.10 -7.45
N ILE A 156 14.44 -11.99 -8.26
CA ILE A 156 14.71 -13.39 -7.89
C ILE A 156 15.72 -13.46 -6.74
N ALA A 157 16.82 -12.69 -6.82
CA ALA A 157 17.83 -12.62 -5.78
C ALA A 157 17.24 -12.16 -4.43
N SER A 158 16.30 -11.21 -4.44
CA SER A 158 15.63 -10.74 -3.23
C SER A 158 14.83 -11.85 -2.52
N VAL A 159 14.20 -12.74 -3.29
CA VAL A 159 13.44 -13.89 -2.76
C VAL A 159 14.40 -14.94 -2.21
N ALA A 160 15.46 -15.28 -2.96
CA ALA A 160 16.49 -16.22 -2.50
C ALA A 160 17.17 -15.76 -1.21
N ARG A 161 17.46 -14.46 -1.11
CA ARG A 161 17.94 -13.83 0.13
C ARG A 161 16.93 -13.96 1.26
N ASN A 162 15.65 -13.65 1.03
CA ASN A 162 14.62 -13.77 2.08
C ASN A 162 14.47 -15.23 2.54
N PHE A 163 14.57 -16.19 1.63
CA PHE A 163 14.62 -17.61 1.96
C PHE A 163 15.79 -17.93 2.89
N TYR A 164 17.01 -17.51 2.54
CA TYR A 164 18.18 -17.71 3.39
C TYR A 164 18.02 -17.05 4.77
N LEU A 165 17.62 -15.78 4.80
CA LEU A 165 17.41 -15.04 6.04
C LEU A 165 16.36 -15.71 6.94
N SER A 166 15.27 -16.23 6.36
CA SER A 166 14.21 -16.91 7.12
C SER A 166 14.71 -18.14 7.89
N ARG A 167 15.81 -18.75 7.43
CA ARG A 167 16.42 -19.94 8.04
C ARG A 167 17.57 -19.62 8.99
N ALA A 168 18.27 -18.50 8.77
CA ALA A 168 19.45 -18.12 9.56
C ALA A 168 19.09 -17.41 10.88
N ILE A 169 17.91 -16.79 10.98
CA ILE A 169 17.51 -16.02 12.17
C ILE A 169 17.06 -16.91 13.35
N GLU A 170 16.95 -16.30 14.54
CA GLU A 170 16.45 -16.94 15.76
C GLU A 170 17.20 -18.25 16.09
N GLY A 171 18.53 -18.26 15.93
CA GLY A 171 19.35 -19.43 16.22
C GLY A 171 18.99 -20.66 15.38
N HIS A 172 18.60 -20.46 14.13
CA HIS A 172 18.15 -21.51 13.20
C HIS A 172 16.87 -22.23 13.66
N GLN A 173 16.02 -21.59 14.45
CA GLN A 173 14.78 -22.20 14.95
C GLN A 173 13.86 -22.72 13.82
N PHE A 174 13.96 -22.14 12.62
CA PHE A 174 13.24 -22.62 11.44
C PHE A 174 13.46 -24.12 11.17
N SER A 175 14.68 -24.64 11.37
CA SER A 175 14.97 -26.07 11.14
C SER A 175 14.27 -27.00 12.14
N LYS A 176 13.86 -26.46 13.29
CA LYS A 176 13.14 -27.17 14.36
C LYS A 176 11.62 -27.07 14.20
N LEU A 177 11.12 -26.27 13.26
CA LEU A 177 9.69 -26.13 13.04
C LEU A 177 9.13 -27.42 12.45
N ARG A 178 8.04 -27.93 13.05
CA ARG A 178 7.28 -29.03 12.50
C ARG A 178 6.41 -28.52 11.34
N ILE A 179 6.99 -28.49 10.15
CA ILE A 179 6.29 -28.06 8.92
C ILE A 179 5.57 -29.27 8.34
N THR A 180 4.24 -29.25 8.35
CA THR A 180 3.42 -30.26 7.68
C THR A 180 2.82 -29.65 6.43
N ASN A 181 3.09 -30.19 5.24
CA ASN A 181 2.49 -29.71 3.98
C ASN A 181 0.97 -30.03 3.86
N LYS A 182 0.29 -30.24 4.99
CA LYS A 182 -1.14 -30.51 5.09
C LYS A 182 -1.89 -29.22 5.39
N PHE A 183 -3.02 -29.05 4.71
CA PHE A 183 -3.94 -27.95 4.95
C PHE A 183 -4.71 -28.17 6.25
N ASP A 184 -4.71 -27.19 7.13
CA ASP A 184 -5.53 -27.18 8.33
C ASP A 184 -6.77 -26.31 8.08
N LYS A 185 -7.90 -27.00 7.88
CA LYS A 185 -9.19 -26.36 7.58
C LYS A 185 -9.66 -25.47 8.74
N GLU A 186 -9.36 -25.83 9.98
CA GLU A 186 -9.78 -25.06 11.15
C GLU A 186 -9.05 -23.74 11.22
N ILE A 187 -7.72 -23.76 11.04
CA ILE A 187 -6.90 -22.55 10.96
C ILE A 187 -7.35 -21.68 9.79
N PHE A 188 -7.59 -22.27 8.61
CA PHE A 188 -8.06 -21.52 7.44
C PHE A 188 -9.39 -20.82 7.67
N ASN A 189 -10.39 -21.51 8.25
CA ASN A 189 -11.71 -20.93 8.51
C ASN A 189 -11.65 -19.74 9.47
N ARG A 190 -10.64 -19.68 10.35
CA ARG A 190 -10.40 -18.54 11.24
C ARG A 190 -9.68 -17.40 10.55
N ILE A 191 -8.75 -17.70 9.63
CA ILE A 191 -7.97 -16.71 8.87
C ILE A 191 -8.81 -16.06 7.77
N TRP A 192 -9.58 -16.87 7.05
CA TRP A 192 -10.28 -16.47 5.83
C TRP A 192 -11.16 -15.23 6.00
N PRO A 193 -12.05 -15.14 7.03
CA PRO A 193 -12.93 -13.99 7.22
C PRO A 193 -12.21 -12.65 7.30
N VAL A 194 -11.01 -12.63 7.87
CA VAL A 194 -10.19 -11.42 7.97
C VAL A 194 -9.39 -11.20 6.69
N ALA A 195 -8.82 -12.27 6.13
CA ALA A 195 -8.03 -12.20 4.92
C ALA A 195 -8.86 -11.63 3.76
N TRP A 196 -10.02 -12.22 3.41
CA TRP A 196 -10.78 -11.79 2.24
C TRP A 196 -11.24 -10.33 2.35
N ARG A 197 -11.61 -9.86 3.55
CA ARG A 197 -11.98 -8.45 3.79
C ARG A 197 -10.78 -7.54 3.54
N SER A 198 -9.62 -7.85 4.11
CA SER A 198 -8.37 -7.11 3.84
C SER A 198 -7.96 -7.19 2.37
N GLY A 199 -8.23 -8.31 1.70
CA GLY A 199 -7.97 -8.52 0.28
C GLY A 199 -8.81 -7.63 -0.61
N ILE A 200 -10.13 -7.61 -0.39
CA ILE A 200 -11.05 -6.73 -1.12
C ILE A 200 -10.70 -5.28 -0.89
N SER A 201 -10.45 -4.88 0.37
CA SER A 201 -9.97 -3.52 0.69
C SER A 201 -8.73 -3.16 -0.12
N GLY A 202 -7.70 -4.00 -0.13
CA GLY A 202 -6.50 -3.78 -0.93
C GLY A 202 -6.79 -3.66 -2.43
N ILE A 203 -7.61 -4.57 -2.98
CA ILE A 203 -7.96 -4.55 -4.41
C ILE A 203 -8.72 -3.27 -4.75
N MET A 204 -9.64 -2.83 -3.91
CA MET A 204 -10.38 -1.59 -4.12
C MET A 204 -9.43 -0.39 -4.05
N SER A 205 -8.64 -0.25 -2.98
CA SER A 205 -7.73 0.90 -2.83
C SER A 205 -6.69 0.99 -3.96
N ASN A 206 -6.08 -0.13 -4.37
CA ASN A 206 -5.07 -0.11 -5.44
C ASN A 206 -5.68 -0.17 -6.84
N GLY A 207 -6.81 -0.83 -6.98
CA GLY A 207 -7.60 -0.86 -8.22
C GLY A 207 -8.03 0.54 -8.61
N LEU A 208 -8.43 1.38 -7.64
CA LEU A 208 -8.75 2.79 -7.85
C LEU A 208 -7.59 3.56 -8.49
N VAL A 209 -6.37 3.44 -7.95
CA VAL A 209 -5.17 4.10 -8.49
C VAL A 209 -4.82 3.62 -9.92
N ASN A 210 -5.06 2.34 -10.21
CA ASN A 210 -4.80 1.80 -11.54
C ASN A 210 -5.89 2.22 -12.54
N ILE A 211 -7.15 2.21 -12.14
CA ILE A 211 -8.28 2.68 -12.95
C ILE A 211 -8.08 4.15 -13.30
N THR A 212 -7.66 4.98 -12.35
CA THR A 212 -7.36 6.39 -12.65
C THR A 212 -6.33 6.49 -13.77
N SER A 213 -5.24 5.73 -13.69
CA SER A 213 -4.17 5.74 -14.71
C SER A 213 -4.65 5.30 -16.09
N ILE A 214 -5.53 4.29 -16.16
CA ILE A 214 -6.14 3.83 -17.41
C ILE A 214 -7.07 4.88 -17.99
N LEU A 215 -7.94 5.47 -17.17
CA LEU A 215 -8.85 6.53 -17.60
C LEU A 215 -8.05 7.70 -18.19
N TYR A 216 -6.97 8.12 -17.53
CA TYR A 216 -6.12 9.20 -18.01
C TYR A 216 -5.50 8.93 -19.38
N ALA A 217 -5.00 7.71 -19.61
CA ALA A 217 -4.39 7.33 -20.88
C ALA A 217 -5.38 7.33 -22.06
N GLN A 218 -6.70 7.30 -21.81
CA GLN A 218 -7.73 7.30 -22.85
C GLN A 218 -8.23 8.70 -23.23
N ILE A 219 -8.02 9.72 -22.38
CA ILE A 219 -8.69 11.04 -22.51
C ILE A 219 -7.70 12.12 -22.93
N GLY A 220 -6.47 12.09 -22.42
CA GLY A 220 -5.52 13.18 -22.61
C GLY A 220 -4.68 13.05 -23.89
N THR A 221 -4.17 14.19 -24.36
CA THR A 221 -3.06 14.18 -25.33
C THR A 221 -1.80 13.60 -24.65
N SER A 222 -0.85 13.07 -25.43
CA SER A 222 0.36 12.45 -24.88
C SER A 222 1.15 13.36 -23.92
N GLY A 223 1.11 14.68 -24.15
CA GLY A 223 1.70 15.70 -23.26
C GLY A 223 0.94 15.87 -21.94
N ASP A 224 -0.38 16.07 -21.99
CA ASP A 224 -1.19 16.30 -20.78
C ASP A 224 -1.21 15.10 -19.85
N VAL A 225 -1.22 13.88 -20.42
CA VAL A 225 -1.14 12.64 -19.66
C VAL A 225 0.20 12.55 -18.92
N ALA A 226 1.30 12.94 -19.57
CA ALA A 226 2.63 12.93 -18.94
C ALA A 226 2.70 13.93 -17.78
N SER A 227 2.23 15.17 -17.97
CA SER A 227 2.16 16.20 -16.94
C SER A 227 1.32 15.77 -15.74
N TYR A 228 0.16 15.17 -16.01
CA TYR A 228 -0.73 14.69 -14.96
C TYR A 228 -0.12 13.51 -14.18
N LEU A 229 0.46 12.53 -14.88
CA LEU A 229 1.13 11.39 -14.22
C LEU A 229 2.32 11.86 -13.38
N LEU A 230 3.05 12.89 -13.82
CA LEU A 230 4.08 13.53 -13.03
C LEU A 230 3.49 14.14 -11.74
N ALA A 231 2.40 14.91 -11.84
CA ALA A 231 1.71 15.48 -10.69
C ALA A 231 1.22 14.39 -9.71
N VAL A 232 0.65 13.29 -10.21
CA VAL A 232 0.24 12.14 -9.38
C VAL A 232 1.42 11.49 -8.67
N ARG A 233 2.56 11.33 -9.35
CA ARG A 233 3.78 10.80 -8.72
C ARG A 233 4.24 11.72 -7.61
N ILE A 234 4.35 13.03 -7.87
CA ILE A 234 4.79 14.01 -6.88
C ILE A 234 3.84 14.03 -5.68
N ILE A 235 2.54 14.13 -5.88
CA ILE A 235 1.58 14.16 -4.76
C ILE A 235 1.55 12.85 -3.98
N THR A 236 1.77 11.71 -4.65
CA THR A 236 1.91 10.41 -3.99
C THR A 236 3.15 10.38 -3.11
N GLN A 237 4.27 10.95 -3.56
CA GLN A 237 5.47 11.07 -2.73
C GLN A 237 5.26 12.00 -1.54
N VAL A 238 4.63 13.16 -1.76
CA VAL A 238 4.23 14.06 -0.66
C VAL A 238 3.35 13.31 0.34
N LYS A 239 2.38 12.52 -0.12
CA LYS A 239 1.51 11.67 0.71
C LYS A 239 2.32 10.64 1.51
N GLU A 240 3.27 9.95 0.89
CA GLU A 240 4.09 8.91 1.53
C GLU A 240 5.01 9.48 2.61
N ILE A 241 5.73 10.57 2.33
CA ILE A 241 6.61 11.23 3.30
C ILE A 241 5.83 11.63 4.56
N SER A 242 4.68 12.25 4.34
CA SER A 242 3.84 12.74 5.42
C SER A 242 3.22 11.60 6.25
N MET A 243 3.20 10.33 5.79
CA MET A 243 2.69 9.21 6.58
C MET A 243 3.55 8.94 7.83
N ALA A 244 4.84 9.28 7.78
CA ALA A 244 5.83 8.90 8.79
C ALA A 244 5.43 9.22 10.24
N PRO A 245 4.91 10.42 10.60
CA PRO A 245 4.63 10.78 12.00
C PRO A 245 3.52 9.96 12.66
N PHE A 246 2.58 9.42 11.87
CA PHE A 246 1.43 8.66 12.34
C PHE A 246 1.62 7.14 12.14
N TYR A 247 1.95 6.72 10.92
CA TYR A 247 1.98 5.29 10.57
C TYR A 247 3.09 4.53 11.30
N SER A 248 4.23 5.18 11.58
CA SER A 248 5.32 4.58 12.38
C SER A 248 4.91 4.22 13.81
N LYS A 249 3.82 4.81 14.31
CA LYS A 249 3.33 4.64 15.69
C LYS A 249 2.09 3.73 15.78
N ILE A 250 1.62 3.14 14.67
CA ILE A 250 0.53 2.15 14.70
C ILE A 250 0.77 1.01 15.72
N PRO A 251 1.99 0.45 15.85
CA PRO A 251 2.26 -0.56 16.87
C PRO A 251 2.09 -0.02 18.30
N LEU A 252 2.54 1.21 18.55
CA LEU A 252 2.34 1.90 19.84
C LEU A 252 0.85 2.12 20.12
N TYR A 253 0.08 2.54 19.12
CA TYR A 253 -1.37 2.76 19.27
C TYR A 253 -2.10 1.45 19.63
N SER A 254 -1.72 0.36 18.97
CA SER A 254 -2.25 -0.98 19.26
C SER A 254 -1.90 -1.41 20.69
N LYS A 255 -0.66 -1.17 21.13
CA LYS A 255 -0.23 -1.44 22.51
C LYS A 255 -1.04 -0.65 23.53
N LEU A 256 -1.14 0.67 23.39
CA LEU A 256 -1.89 1.54 24.32
C LEU A 256 -3.35 1.14 24.40
N ARG A 257 -3.96 0.77 23.26
CA ARG A 257 -5.33 0.26 23.22
C ARG A 257 -5.51 -1.04 24.00
N ILE A 258 -4.62 -2.01 23.82
CA ILE A 258 -4.65 -3.29 24.54
C ILE A 258 -4.42 -3.08 26.05
N GLN A 259 -3.61 -2.09 26.41
CA GLN A 259 -3.36 -1.73 27.81
C GLN A 259 -4.53 -0.99 28.46
N GLY A 260 -5.48 -0.47 27.68
CA GLY A 260 -6.60 0.35 28.17
C GLY A 260 -6.25 1.82 28.34
N GLU A 261 -5.06 2.25 27.93
CA GLU A 261 -4.54 3.62 28.06
C GLU A 261 -5.10 4.54 26.97
N ILE A 262 -6.43 4.67 26.92
CA ILE A 262 -7.16 5.35 25.82
C ILE A 262 -6.83 6.85 25.77
N ARG A 263 -6.61 7.51 26.91
CA ARG A 263 -6.26 8.95 26.93
C ARG A 263 -4.90 9.21 26.28
N GLU A 264 -3.91 8.37 26.59
CA GLU A 264 -2.59 8.48 25.97
C GLU A 264 -2.67 8.14 24.48
N LEU A 265 -3.43 7.10 24.11
CA LEU A 265 -3.69 6.76 22.71
C LEU A 265 -4.23 7.96 21.92
N ILE A 266 -5.26 8.64 22.43
CA ILE A 266 -5.84 9.83 21.80
C ILE A 266 -4.79 10.92 21.63
N SER A 267 -4.06 11.26 22.69
CA SER A 267 -3.04 12.32 22.65
C SER A 267 -1.92 12.03 21.62
N LYS A 268 -1.40 10.79 21.61
CA LYS A 268 -0.34 10.38 20.67
C LYS A 268 -0.85 10.27 19.24
N ALA A 269 -2.10 9.84 19.04
CA ALA A 269 -2.74 9.78 17.72
C ALA A 269 -2.98 11.19 17.17
N GLN A 270 -3.52 12.11 17.98
CA GLN A 270 -3.75 13.50 17.59
C GLN A 270 -2.45 14.18 17.17
N LYS A 271 -1.37 14.04 17.95
CA LYS A 271 -0.06 14.59 17.59
C LYS A 271 0.48 13.99 16.29
N GLY A 272 0.31 12.69 16.08
CA GLY A 272 0.73 12.00 14.85
C GLY A 272 -0.05 12.49 13.63
N MET A 273 -1.38 12.60 13.74
CA MET A 273 -2.26 13.10 12.68
C MET A 273 -2.00 14.56 12.35
N PHE A 274 -1.83 15.42 13.37
CA PHE A 274 -1.49 16.83 13.19
C PHE A 274 -0.22 17.02 12.36
N LEU A 275 0.88 16.38 12.76
CA LEU A 275 2.16 16.47 12.05
C LEU A 275 2.05 15.90 10.63
N SER A 276 1.30 14.80 10.47
CA SER A 276 1.04 14.18 9.17
C SER A 276 0.29 15.11 8.22
N HIS A 277 -0.76 15.79 8.68
CA HIS A 277 -1.47 16.80 7.89
C HIS A 277 -0.58 18.01 7.59
N LEU A 278 0.17 18.51 8.57
CA LEU A 278 1.04 19.66 8.39
C LEU A 278 2.12 19.42 7.32
N ILE A 279 2.83 18.29 7.39
CA ILE A 279 3.84 17.91 6.39
C ILE A 279 3.21 17.77 5.01
N TYR A 280 2.01 17.20 4.93
CA TYR A 280 1.31 17.06 3.66
C TYR A 280 0.98 18.42 3.04
N ILE A 281 0.38 19.34 3.82
CA ILE A 281 0.01 20.68 3.33
C ILE A 281 1.26 21.48 2.94
N LEU A 282 2.31 21.47 3.76
CA LEU A 282 3.57 22.13 3.42
C LEU A 282 4.20 21.57 2.14
N GLY A 283 4.16 20.24 1.95
CA GLY A 283 4.64 19.60 0.73
C GLY A 283 3.82 20.00 -0.50
N VAL A 284 2.49 20.09 -0.37
CA VAL A 284 1.60 20.56 -1.46
C VAL A 284 1.90 22.01 -1.83
N ILE A 285 2.05 22.90 -0.85
CA ILE A 285 2.38 24.31 -1.07
C ILE A 285 3.75 24.44 -1.73
N ALA A 286 4.76 23.72 -1.23
CA ALA A 286 6.11 23.75 -1.78
C ALA A 286 6.15 23.32 -3.26
N VAL A 287 5.41 22.29 -3.63
CA VAL A 287 5.31 21.85 -5.03
C VAL A 287 4.50 22.85 -5.86
N GLY A 288 3.37 23.33 -5.36
CA GLY A 288 2.54 24.30 -6.07
C GLY A 288 3.30 25.57 -6.44
N LEU A 289 4.12 26.09 -5.52
CA LEU A 289 4.93 27.30 -5.75
C LEU A 289 6.26 27.02 -6.48
N GLY A 290 6.82 25.81 -6.36
CA GLY A 290 8.15 25.48 -6.87
C GLY A 290 8.18 24.65 -8.15
N SER A 291 7.04 24.13 -8.62
CA SER A 291 6.97 23.18 -9.75
C SER A 291 7.51 23.76 -11.06
N GLU A 292 7.13 25.00 -11.40
CA GLU A 292 7.62 25.67 -12.61
C GLU A 292 9.13 25.87 -12.59
N PHE A 293 9.69 26.28 -11.44
CA PHE A 293 11.13 26.44 -11.26
C PHE A 293 11.86 25.11 -11.49
N VAL A 294 11.42 24.03 -10.86
CA VAL A 294 12.05 22.71 -11.00
C VAL A 294 11.96 22.19 -12.44
N ILE A 295 10.83 22.37 -13.10
CA ILE A 295 10.63 21.93 -14.49
C ILE A 295 11.51 22.71 -15.46
N SER A 296 11.67 24.01 -15.26
CA SER A 296 12.55 24.85 -16.08
C SER A 296 14.02 24.42 -15.98
N LEU A 297 14.44 23.89 -14.82
CA LEU A 297 15.80 23.39 -14.60
C LEU A 297 16.07 22.06 -15.31
N LEU A 298 15.02 21.30 -15.64
CA LEU A 298 15.11 19.98 -16.28
C LEU A 298 15.10 20.04 -17.81
N ASP A 299 15.05 21.25 -18.39
CA ASP A 299 14.97 21.51 -19.84
C ASP A 299 13.91 20.64 -20.55
N SER A 300 12.82 20.35 -19.81
CA SER A 300 11.80 19.42 -20.27
C SER A 300 10.72 20.17 -21.04
N ASN A 301 10.28 19.63 -22.19
CA ASN A 301 9.12 20.14 -22.94
C ASN A 301 7.77 19.94 -22.22
N ILE A 302 7.76 19.45 -20.97
CA ILE A 302 6.56 19.10 -20.22
C ILE A 302 6.22 20.27 -19.30
N LYS A 303 5.06 20.89 -19.48
CA LYS A 303 4.51 21.88 -18.53
C LYS A 303 3.89 21.17 -17.33
N PHE A 304 3.91 21.78 -16.14
CA PHE A 304 3.14 21.24 -15.02
C PHE A 304 1.63 21.36 -15.28
N ILE A 305 0.83 20.64 -14.51
CA ILE A 305 -0.63 20.78 -14.57
C ILE A 305 -1.07 22.17 -14.11
N SER A 306 -2.27 22.59 -14.52
CA SER A 306 -2.86 23.86 -14.07
C SER A 306 -2.98 23.91 -12.54
N ASN A 307 -2.90 25.13 -12.00
CA ASN A 307 -3.03 25.37 -10.56
C ASN A 307 -4.38 24.87 -10.02
N ASP A 308 -5.47 25.07 -10.77
CA ASP A 308 -6.81 24.55 -10.42
C ASP A 308 -6.82 23.04 -10.26
N LEU A 309 -6.21 22.32 -11.22
CA LEU A 309 -6.16 20.87 -11.20
C LEU A 309 -5.26 20.37 -10.06
N TRP A 310 -4.15 21.06 -9.78
CA TRP A 310 -3.26 20.76 -8.65
C TRP A 310 -3.95 20.94 -7.30
N ILE A 311 -4.67 22.05 -7.10
CA ILE A 311 -5.44 22.32 -5.88
C ILE A 311 -6.51 21.25 -5.69
N LEU A 312 -7.28 20.95 -6.74
CA LEU A 312 -8.36 19.96 -6.69
C LEU A 312 -7.83 18.55 -6.36
N LEU A 313 -6.73 18.14 -7.00
CA LEU A 313 -6.05 16.89 -6.71
C LEU A 313 -5.52 16.86 -5.27
N SER A 314 -5.02 17.99 -4.77
CA SER A 314 -4.53 18.13 -3.40
C SER A 314 -5.63 18.00 -2.36
N ILE A 315 -6.81 18.55 -2.60
CA ILE A 315 -7.97 18.35 -1.72
C ILE A 315 -8.36 16.87 -1.73
N ALA A 316 -8.44 16.23 -2.90
CA ALA A 316 -8.81 14.82 -3.02
C ALA A 316 -7.88 13.91 -2.19
N TYR A 317 -6.56 14.10 -2.33
CA TYR A 317 -5.57 13.32 -1.58
C TYR A 317 -5.54 13.68 -0.09
N PHE A 318 -5.81 14.93 0.29
CA PHE A 318 -5.96 15.34 1.69
C PHE A 318 -7.13 14.62 2.36
N VAL A 319 -8.32 14.63 1.73
CA VAL A 319 -9.52 13.98 2.29
C VAL A 319 -9.31 12.47 2.41
N HIS A 320 -8.74 11.83 1.38
CA HIS A 320 -8.40 10.42 1.45
C HIS A 320 -7.45 10.12 2.62
N ARG A 321 -6.41 10.94 2.78
CA ARG A 321 -5.45 10.82 3.89
C ARG A 321 -6.12 10.96 5.24
N PHE A 322 -6.95 11.97 5.40
CA PHE A 322 -7.74 12.22 6.60
C PHE A 322 -8.53 10.96 6.99
N GLY A 323 -9.34 10.42 6.08
CA GLY A 323 -10.08 9.19 6.30
C GLY A 323 -9.18 7.97 6.59
N ALA A 324 -8.06 7.85 5.87
CA ALA A 324 -7.15 6.71 5.99
C ALA A 324 -6.50 6.66 7.38
N MET A 325 -6.12 7.80 7.97
CA MET A 325 -5.57 7.82 9.32
C MET A 325 -6.60 7.40 10.37
N HIS A 326 -7.87 7.81 10.23
CA HIS A 326 -8.94 7.32 11.10
C HIS A 326 -9.20 5.82 10.91
N MET A 327 -9.19 5.33 9.67
CA MET A 327 -9.33 3.91 9.38
C MET A 327 -8.23 3.11 10.08
N GLN A 328 -6.97 3.54 9.97
CA GLN A 328 -5.84 2.90 10.65
C GLN A 328 -5.94 2.97 12.18
N LEU A 329 -6.38 4.10 12.73
CA LEU A 329 -6.63 4.21 14.16
C LEU A 329 -7.73 3.25 14.61
N TYR A 330 -8.79 3.08 13.82
CA TYR A 330 -9.86 2.14 14.09
C TYR A 330 -9.42 0.68 13.97
N LEU A 331 -8.56 0.34 13.00
CA LEU A 331 -8.04 -1.02 12.81
C LEU A 331 -7.26 -1.53 14.04
N THR A 332 -6.82 -0.66 14.94
CA THR A 332 -6.28 -1.06 16.26
C THR A 332 -7.29 -1.81 17.15
N THR A 333 -8.60 -1.77 16.83
CA THR A 333 -9.65 -2.62 17.42
C THR A 333 -9.60 -4.08 16.98
N ASN A 334 -8.78 -4.43 15.97
CA ASN A 334 -8.86 -5.67 15.21
C ASN A 334 -10.17 -5.89 14.43
N HIS A 335 -11.05 -4.88 14.32
CA HIS A 335 -12.22 -4.93 13.46
C HIS A 335 -11.94 -4.30 12.09
N VAL A 336 -11.95 -5.11 11.03
CA VAL A 336 -11.63 -4.68 9.66
C VAL A 336 -12.90 -4.23 8.93
N ILE A 337 -13.07 -2.91 8.78
CA ILE A 337 -14.20 -2.28 8.06
C ILE A 337 -13.79 -1.62 6.74
N SER A 338 -12.49 -1.59 6.43
CA SER A 338 -11.94 -0.87 5.28
C SER A 338 -12.53 -1.33 3.95
N HIS A 339 -12.83 -2.63 3.81
CA HIS A 339 -13.48 -3.18 2.62
C HIS A 339 -14.81 -2.51 2.24
N ILE A 340 -15.60 -2.09 3.22
CA ILE A 340 -16.85 -1.35 2.98
C ILE A 340 -16.53 0.08 2.57
N ALA A 341 -15.61 0.73 3.31
CA ALA A 341 -15.17 2.10 3.04
C ALA A 341 -14.61 2.25 1.63
N ASP A 342 -13.61 1.43 1.27
CA ASP A 342 -12.93 1.43 -0.02
C ASP A 342 -13.88 1.00 -1.15
N GLY A 343 -14.74 -0.01 -0.92
CA GLY A 343 -15.67 -0.50 -1.93
C GLY A 343 -16.73 0.52 -2.31
N VAL A 344 -17.44 1.07 -1.33
CA VAL A 344 -18.52 2.05 -1.58
C VAL A 344 -17.95 3.34 -2.17
N SER A 345 -16.88 3.89 -1.57
CA SER A 345 -16.24 5.10 -2.10
C SER A 345 -15.66 4.89 -3.49
N GLY A 346 -15.12 3.70 -3.77
CA GLY A 346 -14.59 3.36 -5.09
C GLY A 346 -15.66 3.29 -6.15
N ILE A 347 -16.83 2.70 -5.85
CA ILE A 347 -17.98 2.68 -6.77
C ILE A 347 -18.46 4.10 -7.07
N ILE A 348 -18.62 4.94 -6.04
CA ILE A 348 -19.00 6.35 -6.21
C ILE A 348 -17.98 7.09 -7.09
N PHE A 349 -16.69 6.90 -6.82
CA PHE A 349 -15.61 7.45 -7.62
C PHE A 349 -15.72 7.07 -9.09
N VAL A 350 -15.89 5.77 -9.39
CA VAL A 350 -15.96 5.27 -10.77
C VAL A 350 -17.17 5.88 -11.48
N ILE A 351 -18.36 5.80 -10.87
CA ILE A 351 -19.60 6.31 -11.47
C ILE A 351 -19.50 7.80 -11.79
N ILE A 352 -19.05 8.60 -10.83
CA ILE A 352 -18.97 10.05 -11.00
C ILE A 352 -17.87 10.44 -11.99
N SER A 353 -16.71 9.77 -11.93
CA SER A 353 -15.63 10.03 -12.89
C SER A 353 -16.08 9.74 -14.31
N PHE A 354 -16.74 8.60 -14.56
CA PHE A 354 -17.27 8.26 -15.90
C PHE A 354 -18.38 9.22 -16.35
N ALA A 355 -19.29 9.61 -15.46
CA ALA A 355 -20.37 10.53 -15.80
C ALA A 355 -19.86 11.92 -16.21
N LEU A 356 -18.81 12.41 -15.55
CA LEU A 356 -18.25 13.75 -15.76
C LEU A 356 -17.10 13.78 -16.77
N ILE A 357 -16.63 12.63 -17.25
CA ILE A 357 -15.43 12.52 -18.08
C ILE A 357 -15.56 13.27 -19.41
N SER A 358 -16.76 13.23 -19.99
CA SER A 358 -17.08 13.85 -21.29
C SER A 358 -17.21 15.36 -21.19
N THR A 359 -17.56 15.90 -20.02
CA THR A 359 -17.80 17.33 -19.82
C THR A 359 -16.61 18.06 -19.18
N TYR A 360 -15.92 17.42 -18.23
CA TYR A 360 -14.84 18.03 -17.44
C TYR A 360 -13.45 17.47 -17.74
N GLY A 361 -13.34 16.50 -18.65
CA GLY A 361 -12.06 15.90 -19.04
C GLY A 361 -11.25 15.42 -17.84
N LEU A 362 -10.02 15.91 -17.71
CA LEU A 362 -9.09 15.52 -16.63
C LEU A 362 -9.58 15.89 -15.22
N TYR A 363 -10.42 16.93 -15.09
CA TYR A 363 -10.97 17.33 -13.78
C TYR A 363 -12.00 16.33 -13.24
N ALA A 364 -12.63 15.54 -14.10
CA ALA A 364 -13.65 14.57 -13.72
C ALA A 364 -13.15 13.55 -12.67
N ILE A 365 -11.87 13.21 -12.73
CA ILE A 365 -11.28 12.17 -11.89
C ILE A 365 -11.03 12.66 -10.45
N PRO A 366 -10.33 13.78 -10.17
CA PRO A 366 -10.24 14.29 -8.80
C PRO A 366 -11.61 14.73 -8.24
N ILE A 367 -12.57 15.15 -9.08
CA ILE A 367 -13.97 15.35 -8.65
C ILE A 367 -14.60 14.03 -8.19
N GLY A 368 -14.47 12.97 -9.00
CA GLY A 368 -14.93 11.63 -8.62
C GLY A 368 -14.26 11.15 -7.33
N MET A 369 -12.96 11.42 -7.16
CA MET A 369 -12.23 11.04 -5.95
C MET A 369 -12.84 11.73 -4.73
N LEU A 370 -13.05 13.05 -4.81
CA LEU A 370 -13.70 13.82 -3.75
C LEU A 370 -15.10 13.31 -3.45
N ALA A 371 -15.88 12.99 -4.46
CA ALA A 371 -17.22 12.48 -4.26
C ALA A 371 -17.22 11.13 -3.53
N GLY A 372 -16.31 10.21 -3.87
CA GLY A 372 -16.15 8.96 -3.13
C GLY A 372 -15.64 9.17 -1.70
N TYR A 373 -14.64 10.05 -1.54
CA TYR A 373 -13.97 10.23 -0.25
C TYR A 373 -14.82 11.03 0.75
N LEU A 374 -15.38 12.17 0.33
CA LEU A 374 -16.29 12.98 1.15
C LEU A 374 -17.70 12.39 1.20
N GLY A 375 -18.14 11.64 0.18
CA GLY A 375 -19.47 11.04 0.19
C GLY A 375 -19.59 9.88 1.17
N PHE A 376 -18.51 9.13 1.40
CA PHE A 376 -18.55 7.95 2.27
C PHE A 376 -17.28 7.71 3.08
N TYR A 377 -16.13 7.59 2.43
CA TYR A 377 -14.91 7.04 3.04
C TYR A 377 -14.49 7.78 4.32
N ALA A 378 -14.37 9.10 4.25
CA ALA A 378 -13.88 9.94 5.33
C ALA A 378 -14.80 9.84 6.56
N TRP A 379 -16.11 10.06 6.39
CA TRP A 379 -17.07 10.05 7.49
C TRP A 379 -17.24 8.69 8.11
N TYR A 380 -17.26 7.63 7.29
CA TYR A 380 -17.38 6.26 7.77
C TYR A 380 -16.17 5.88 8.64
N ALA A 381 -14.96 6.15 8.16
CA ALA A 381 -13.72 5.89 8.90
C ALA A 381 -13.64 6.71 10.20
N THR A 382 -13.91 8.01 10.12
CA THR A 382 -13.86 8.92 11.27
C THR A 382 -14.89 8.53 12.32
N SER A 383 -16.15 8.30 11.93
CA SER A 383 -17.22 7.90 12.85
C SER A 383 -16.85 6.63 13.62
N ALA A 384 -16.34 5.61 12.92
CA ALA A 384 -15.90 4.36 13.55
C ALA A 384 -14.76 4.59 14.56
N SER A 385 -13.73 5.34 14.16
CA SER A 385 -12.57 5.62 15.01
C SER A 385 -12.93 6.40 16.28
N VAL A 386 -13.73 7.45 16.15
CA VAL A 386 -14.12 8.37 17.22
C VAL A 386 -15.06 7.67 18.20
N LYS A 387 -16.04 6.89 17.70
CA LYS A 387 -16.90 6.03 18.52
C LYS A 387 -16.07 5.01 19.31
N SER A 388 -15.06 4.40 18.69
CA SER A 388 -14.19 3.43 19.37
C SER A 388 -13.31 4.04 20.47
N LEU A 389 -13.19 5.37 20.51
CA LEU A 389 -12.40 6.13 21.48
C LEU A 389 -13.28 6.85 22.51
N SER A 390 -14.61 6.76 22.38
CA SER A 390 -15.58 7.47 23.23
C SER A 390 -15.29 8.98 23.33
N ILE A 391 -14.87 9.60 22.22
CA ILE A 391 -14.61 11.04 22.13
C ILE A 391 -15.56 11.69 21.12
N ASN A 392 -15.76 13.00 21.19
CA ASN A 392 -16.50 13.75 20.18
C ASN A 392 -15.62 14.11 18.99
N PHE A 393 -16.19 14.06 17.78
CA PHE A 393 -15.52 14.40 16.53
C PHE A 393 -14.83 15.77 16.59
N TYR A 394 -15.56 16.82 16.98
CA TYR A 394 -15.04 18.18 17.04
C TYR A 394 -13.83 18.32 17.99
N ASN A 395 -13.90 17.71 19.17
CA ASN A 395 -12.81 17.73 20.15
C ASN A 395 -11.57 17.00 19.66
N PHE A 396 -11.78 15.97 18.84
CA PHE A 396 -10.68 15.27 18.22
C PHE A 396 -10.06 16.11 17.09
N GLU A 397 -10.89 16.58 16.15
CA GLU A 397 -10.43 17.23 14.91
C GLU A 397 -9.87 18.63 15.06
N ARG A 398 -10.35 19.39 16.04
CA ARG A 398 -9.82 20.73 16.31
C ARG A 398 -8.31 20.71 16.57
N LYS A 399 -7.78 19.61 17.13
CA LYS A 399 -6.36 19.45 17.46
C LYS A 399 -5.54 18.85 16.31
N THR A 400 -6.16 18.25 15.30
CA THR A 400 -5.47 17.51 14.23
C THR A 400 -5.51 18.22 12.89
N SER A 401 -6.66 18.79 12.51
CA SER A 401 -6.94 19.17 11.12
C SER A 401 -7.14 20.67 10.94
N MET A 402 -7.51 21.40 12.00
CA MET A 402 -7.88 22.83 11.91
C MET A 402 -6.75 23.73 11.37
N ILE A 403 -5.56 23.69 11.98
CA ILE A 403 -4.44 24.55 11.55
C ILE A 403 -3.94 24.17 10.14
N PRO A 404 -3.70 22.89 9.80
CA PRO A 404 -3.33 22.52 8.44
C PRO A 404 -4.35 22.95 7.39
N LEU A 405 -5.66 22.84 7.67
CA LEU A 405 -6.71 23.28 6.76
C LEU A 405 -6.74 24.80 6.58
N LEU A 406 -6.51 25.58 7.64
CA LEU A 406 -6.40 27.04 7.54
C LEU A 406 -5.21 27.46 6.69
N LEU A 407 -4.05 26.81 6.86
CA LEU A 407 -2.87 27.04 6.02
C LEU A 407 -3.15 26.71 4.55
N PHE A 408 -3.87 25.62 4.29
CA PHE A 408 -4.23 25.24 2.94
C PHE A 408 -5.23 26.22 2.31
N ALA A 409 -6.24 26.66 3.06
CA ALA A 409 -7.20 27.66 2.60
C ALA A 409 -6.51 29.00 2.27
N PHE A 410 -5.53 29.40 3.10
CA PHE A 410 -4.72 30.58 2.83
C PHE A 410 -3.88 30.45 1.55
N TYR A 411 -3.28 29.28 1.32
CA TYR A 411 -2.57 29.00 0.07
C TYR A 411 -3.52 29.10 -1.15
N VAL A 412 -4.68 28.46 -1.09
CA VAL A 412 -5.68 28.53 -2.16
C VAL A 412 -6.10 29.98 -2.43
N PHE A 413 -6.32 30.77 -1.38
CA PHE A 413 -6.65 32.19 -1.51
C PHE A 413 -5.56 32.99 -2.24
N ILE A 414 -4.29 32.81 -1.87
CA ILE A 414 -3.16 33.47 -2.55
C ILE A 414 -3.07 33.03 -4.01
N ALA A 415 -3.23 31.72 -4.26
CA ALA A 415 -3.17 31.12 -5.58
C ALA A 415 -4.22 31.61 -6.58
N TYR A 416 -5.31 32.25 -6.12
CA TYR A 416 -6.32 32.88 -6.96
C TYR A 416 -6.17 34.41 -7.07
N ILE A 417 -5.31 35.02 -6.26
CA ILE A 417 -5.04 36.46 -6.28
C ILE A 417 -3.86 36.80 -7.16
N ILE A 418 -2.85 35.93 -7.18
CA ILE A 418 -1.68 35.98 -8.08
C ILE A 418 -2.05 35.28 -9.37
#